data_AF-A0A0D1Y0W8-F1
#
_entry.id   AF-A0A0D1Y0W8-F1
#
_cell.length_a   1.000
_cell.length_b   1.000
_cell.length_c   1.000
_cell.angle_alpha   90.00
_cell.angle_beta   90.00
_cell.angle_gamma   90.00
#
_symmetry.space_group_name_H-M   'P 1'
#
loop_
_entity.id
_entity.type
_entity.pdbx_description
1 polymer ?
#
loop_
_entity_poly.entity_id
_entity_poly.type
_entity_poly.pdbx_seq_one_letter_code
_entity_poly.pdbx_strand_id
1 'polypeptide(L)'
;MEKVKHLQKLLGKTASMIFIQKFSKYIDTNRIPILELSRTAGKPDNAFSKTRAGEDPYLSTFLRYWFSCHLLAEKNKVKEPVPPLDSFFDQEVQKVLSLIYELAENGELSKASKKSLSDLQVYINILTKNGEASMQEKEVYKEIIYEINHQEE
;
A
#
# COMPACT_ATOMS: atom_id res chain seq x y z
N MET A 1 -6.10 -21.60 -7.39
CA MET A 1 -6.58 -20.38 -8.08
C MET A 1 -7.21 -19.34 -7.14
N GLU A 2 -8.12 -19.70 -6.24
CA GLU A 2 -8.79 -18.71 -5.38
C GLU A 2 -7.87 -18.12 -4.29
N LYS A 3 -7.08 -18.96 -3.62
CA LYS A 3 -6.05 -18.51 -2.65
C LYS A 3 -5.07 -17.49 -3.25
N VAL A 4 -4.59 -17.77 -4.46
CA VAL A 4 -3.70 -16.88 -5.24
C VAL A 4 -4.33 -15.50 -5.43
N LYS A 5 -5.60 -15.46 -5.85
CA LYS A 5 -6.33 -14.19 -6.03
C LYS A 5 -6.45 -13.40 -4.74
N HIS A 6 -6.74 -14.06 -3.61
CA HIS A 6 -6.82 -13.40 -2.32
C HIS A 6 -5.46 -12.83 -1.88
N LEU A 7 -4.38 -13.60 -2.03
CA LEU A 7 -3.06 -13.13 -1.69
C LEU A 7 -2.61 -11.96 -2.57
N GLN A 8 -2.83 -12.03 -3.89
CA GLN A 8 -2.54 -10.93 -4.81
C GLN A 8 -3.33 -9.67 -4.46
N LYS A 9 -4.60 -9.79 -4.08
CA LYS A 9 -5.41 -8.66 -3.61
C LYS A 9 -4.82 -8.03 -2.35
N LEU A 10 -4.44 -8.85 -1.37
CA LEU A 10 -3.82 -8.38 -0.13
C LEU A 10 -2.49 -7.66 -0.42
N LEU A 11 -1.65 -8.24 -1.28
CA LEU A 11 -0.38 -7.63 -1.70
C LEU A 11 -0.59 -6.32 -2.46
N GLY A 12 -1.62 -6.23 -3.31
CA GLY A 12 -1.99 -4.97 -3.98
C GLY A 12 -2.37 -3.86 -3.00
N LYS A 13 -3.10 -4.21 -1.93
CA LYS A 13 -3.41 -3.27 -0.83
C LYS A 13 -2.14 -2.88 -0.06
N THR A 14 -1.25 -3.84 0.20
CA THR A 14 0.05 -3.60 0.83
C THR A 14 0.90 -2.61 0.03
N ALA A 15 1.04 -2.81 -1.28
CA ALA A 15 1.77 -1.88 -2.16
C ALA A 15 1.17 -0.47 -2.11
N SER A 16 -0.17 -0.39 -2.16
CA SER A 16 -0.89 0.89 -2.05
C SER A 16 -0.65 1.58 -0.71
N MET A 17 -0.62 0.82 0.39
CA MET A 17 -0.33 1.35 1.72
C MET A 17 1.10 1.91 1.81
N ILE A 18 2.08 1.22 1.23
CA ILE A 18 3.47 1.69 1.16
C ILE A 18 3.54 3.03 0.41
N PHE A 19 2.86 3.14 -0.74
CA PHE A 19 2.77 4.40 -1.48
C PHE A 19 2.17 5.52 -0.63
N ILE A 20 1.05 5.26 0.05
CA ILE A 20 0.37 6.24 0.91
C ILE A 20 1.27 6.70 2.06
N GLN A 21 2.03 5.81 2.70
CA GLN A 21 2.91 6.18 3.81
C GLN A 21 4.08 7.06 3.34
N LYS A 22 4.74 6.68 2.24
CA LYS A 22 5.82 7.48 1.63
C LYS A 22 5.31 8.86 1.23
N PHE A 23 4.12 8.90 0.63
CA PHE A 23 3.47 10.15 0.24
C PHE A 23 3.06 11.00 1.45
N SER A 24 2.57 10.39 2.53
CA SER A 24 2.23 11.08 3.77
C SER A 24 3.43 11.81 4.38
N LYS A 25 4.63 11.21 4.31
CA LYS A 25 5.87 11.87 4.74
C LYS A 25 6.14 13.16 3.94
N TYR A 26 5.90 13.15 2.63
CA TYR A 26 6.03 14.34 1.79
C TYR A 26 4.99 15.41 2.18
N ILE A 27 3.73 15.01 2.34
CA ILE A 27 2.62 15.88 2.78
C ILE A 27 2.96 16.57 4.10
N ASP A 28 3.47 15.81 5.08
CA ASP A 28 3.81 16.33 6.41
C ASP A 28 5.02 17.28 6.35
N THR A 29 6.07 16.91 5.61
CA THR A 29 7.30 17.72 5.47
C THR A 29 6.99 19.07 4.82
N ASN A 30 6.17 19.07 3.78
CA ASN A 30 5.79 20.26 3.03
C ASN A 30 4.53 20.96 3.57
N ARG A 31 3.99 20.49 4.71
CA ARG A 31 2.81 21.05 5.38
C ARG A 31 1.61 21.24 4.45
N ILE A 32 1.39 20.29 3.54
CA ILE A 32 0.25 20.34 2.62
C ILE A 32 -1.04 20.19 3.44
N PRO A 33 -2.01 21.12 3.34
CA PRO A 33 -3.22 21.07 4.15
C PRO A 33 -4.08 19.84 3.82
N ILE A 34 -4.20 18.90 4.77
CA ILE A 34 -4.91 17.63 4.58
C ILE A 34 -6.39 17.81 4.18
N LEU A 35 -7.04 18.83 4.74
CA LEU A 35 -8.43 19.17 4.43
C LEU A 35 -8.57 19.63 2.98
N GLU A 36 -7.66 20.49 2.51
CA GLU A 36 -7.66 20.92 1.11
C GLU A 36 -7.31 19.76 0.18
N LEU A 37 -6.36 18.91 0.56
CA LEU A 37 -6.00 17.71 -0.19
C LEU A 37 -7.21 16.79 -0.39
N SER A 38 -7.99 16.57 0.66
CA SER A 38 -9.20 15.76 0.59
C SER A 38 -10.26 16.38 -0.33
N ARG A 39 -10.48 17.70 -0.23
CA ARG A 39 -11.42 18.42 -1.09
C ARG A 39 -11.00 18.43 -2.56
N THR A 40 -9.73 18.69 -2.85
CA THR A 40 -9.17 18.65 -4.21
C THR A 40 -9.25 17.24 -4.81
N ALA A 41 -9.22 16.20 -3.98
CA ALA A 41 -9.45 14.81 -4.39
C ALA A 41 -10.95 14.46 -4.60
N GLY A 42 -11.86 15.40 -4.36
CA GLY A 42 -13.31 15.17 -4.41
C GLY A 42 -13.78 14.21 -3.31
N LYS A 43 -13.18 14.29 -2.12
CA LYS A 43 -13.46 13.42 -0.97
C LYS A 43 -13.85 14.26 0.26
N PRO A 44 -14.53 13.66 1.26
CA PRO A 44 -14.84 14.32 2.53
C PRO A 44 -13.59 14.84 3.26
N ASP A 45 -13.74 15.88 4.07
CA ASP A 45 -12.63 16.62 4.71
C ASP A 45 -11.62 15.77 5.50
N ASN A 46 -12.03 14.61 6.04
CA ASN A 46 -11.19 13.70 6.82
C ASN A 46 -10.72 12.46 6.04
N ALA A 47 -11.01 12.37 4.74
CA ALA A 47 -10.78 11.16 3.96
C ALA A 47 -9.29 10.81 3.85
N PHE A 48 -8.42 11.78 3.58
CA PHE A 48 -6.98 11.48 3.50
C PHE A 48 -6.41 11.03 4.86
N SER A 49 -6.90 11.59 5.98
CA SER A 49 -6.52 11.16 7.33
C SER A 49 -6.88 9.71 7.62
N LYS A 50 -7.98 9.21 7.05
CA LYS A 50 -8.37 7.80 7.11
C LYS A 50 -7.52 6.94 6.19
N THR A 51 -7.28 7.42 4.96
CA THR A 51 -6.44 6.73 4.00
C THR A 51 -5.01 6.52 4.51
N ARG A 52 -4.38 7.55 5.09
CA ARG A 52 -3.05 7.43 5.72
C ARG A 52 -3.04 6.47 6.91
N ALA A 53 -4.15 6.33 7.61
CA ALA A 53 -4.28 5.39 8.71
C ALA A 53 -4.41 3.95 8.20
N GLY A 54 -4.74 3.77 6.93
CA GLY A 54 -4.82 2.50 6.23
C GLY A 54 -6.24 2.08 5.86
N GLU A 55 -7.20 3.00 5.78
CA GLU A 55 -8.52 2.80 5.14
C GLU A 55 -8.44 3.03 3.61
N ASP A 56 -9.33 2.42 2.82
CA ASP A 56 -9.38 2.60 1.34
C ASP A 56 -8.01 2.45 0.61
N PRO A 57 -7.22 1.38 0.86
CA PRO A 57 -5.83 1.25 0.45
C PRO A 57 -5.71 0.76 -1.01
N TYR A 58 -6.22 1.56 -1.95
CA TYR A 58 -6.17 1.26 -3.37
C TYR A 58 -5.20 2.19 -4.10
N LEU A 59 -4.55 1.66 -5.15
CA LEU A 59 -3.65 2.44 -6.00
C LEU A 59 -4.39 3.64 -6.61
N SER A 60 -5.65 3.47 -7.00
CA SER A 60 -6.49 4.56 -7.51
C SER A 60 -6.71 5.66 -6.47
N THR A 61 -6.84 5.30 -5.19
CA THR A 61 -6.96 6.25 -4.08
C THR A 61 -5.64 7.00 -3.88
N PHE A 62 -4.50 6.31 -3.91
CA PHE A 62 -3.18 6.96 -3.89
C PHE A 62 -3.00 7.95 -5.06
N LEU A 63 -3.20 7.49 -6.30
CA LEU A 63 -3.01 8.31 -7.51
C LEU A 63 -3.89 9.56 -7.51
N ARG A 64 -5.13 9.43 -7.01
CA ARG A 64 -6.04 10.57 -6.83
C ARG A 64 -5.41 11.62 -5.91
N TYR A 65 -4.95 11.22 -4.73
CA TYR A 65 -4.34 12.19 -3.80
C TYR A 65 -3.00 12.73 -4.31
N TRP A 66 -2.18 11.90 -4.95
CA TRP A 66 -0.93 12.34 -5.57
C TRP A 66 -1.19 13.43 -6.61
N PHE A 67 -2.15 13.21 -7.53
CA PHE A 67 -2.52 14.22 -8.53
C PHE A 67 -3.13 15.48 -7.89
N SER A 68 -4.01 15.33 -6.90
CA SER A 68 -4.58 16.46 -6.16
C SER A 68 -3.51 17.29 -5.44
N CYS A 69 -2.43 16.65 -4.98
CA CYS A 69 -1.32 17.35 -4.36
C CYS A 69 -0.49 18.14 -5.37
N HIS A 70 -0.33 17.67 -6.61
CA HIS A 70 0.29 18.48 -7.67
C HIS A 70 -0.50 19.77 -7.90
N LEU A 71 -1.82 19.67 -8.07
CA LEU A 71 -2.69 20.84 -8.26
C LEU A 71 -2.60 21.83 -7.09
N LEU A 72 -2.55 21.31 -5.86
CA LEU A 72 -2.41 22.14 -4.66
C LEU A 72 -1.02 22.75 -4.53
N ALA A 73 0.03 22.00 -4.85
CA ALA A 73 1.41 22.49 -4.78
C ALA A 73 1.63 23.64 -5.76
N GLU A 74 1.11 23.54 -6.99
CA GLU A 74 1.11 24.61 -7.98
C GLU A 74 0.35 25.84 -7.48
N LYS A 75 -0.89 25.65 -6.98
CA LYS A 75 -1.73 26.73 -6.46
C LYS A 75 -1.10 27.45 -5.26
N ASN A 76 -0.51 26.69 -4.33
CA ASN A 76 0.05 27.20 -3.08
C ASN A 76 1.52 27.60 -3.21
N LYS A 77 2.11 27.51 -4.42
CA LYS A 77 3.51 27.83 -4.71
C LYS A 77 4.48 27.12 -3.75
N VAL A 78 4.24 25.83 -3.51
CA VAL A 78 5.11 24.99 -2.69
C VAL A 78 6.50 24.95 -3.34
N LYS A 79 7.54 25.15 -2.54
CA LYS A 79 8.92 25.28 -3.05
C LYS A 79 9.50 23.96 -3.53
N GLU A 80 9.20 22.88 -2.82
CA GLU A 80 9.63 21.55 -3.24
C GLU A 80 8.64 20.96 -4.26
N PRO A 81 9.14 20.36 -5.34
CA PRO A 81 8.28 19.66 -6.27
C PRO A 81 7.67 18.43 -5.59
N VAL A 82 6.42 18.14 -5.93
CA VAL A 82 5.81 16.86 -5.57
C VAL A 82 6.64 15.73 -6.22
N PRO A 83 7.03 14.67 -5.48
CA PRO A 83 7.87 13.63 -6.02
C PRO A 83 7.23 12.99 -7.25
N PRO A 84 8.01 12.74 -8.32
CA PRO A 84 7.51 12.07 -9.50
C PRO A 84 7.08 10.64 -9.16
N LEU A 85 6.13 10.08 -9.92
CA LEU A 85 5.48 8.82 -9.57
C LEU A 85 6.48 7.64 -9.46
N ASP A 86 7.49 7.62 -10.32
CA ASP A 86 8.59 6.64 -10.33
C ASP A 86 9.41 6.62 -9.03
N SER A 87 9.55 7.76 -8.35
CA SER A 87 10.27 7.85 -7.06
C SER A 87 9.64 7.02 -5.94
N PHE A 88 8.38 6.63 -6.10
CA PHE A 88 7.69 5.78 -5.12
C PHE A 88 7.95 4.27 -5.33
N PHE A 89 8.52 3.85 -6.47
CA PHE A 89 8.81 2.45 -6.81
C PHE A 89 10.20 1.99 -6.33
N ASP A 90 10.45 2.13 -5.02
CA ASP A 90 11.69 1.67 -4.42
C ASP A 90 11.73 0.15 -4.20
N GLN A 91 12.80 -0.32 -3.56
CA GLN A 91 13.04 -1.76 -3.31
C GLN A 91 11.88 -2.43 -2.57
N GLU A 92 11.20 -1.73 -1.66
CA GLU A 92 10.12 -2.30 -0.88
C GLU A 92 8.87 -2.52 -1.74
N VAL A 93 8.50 -1.55 -2.57
CA VAL A 93 7.41 -1.72 -3.53
C VAL A 93 7.76 -2.77 -4.57
N GLN A 94 9.00 -2.78 -5.06
CA GLN A 94 9.47 -3.78 -6.02
C GLN A 94 9.36 -5.21 -5.46
N LYS A 95 9.69 -5.41 -4.17
CA LYS A 95 9.46 -6.70 -3.49
C LYS A 95 8.00 -7.11 -3.55
N VAL A 96 7.06 -6.21 -3.23
CA VAL A 96 5.61 -6.56 -3.29
C VAL A 96 5.18 -6.91 -4.71
N LEU A 97 5.62 -6.12 -5.70
CA LEU A 97 5.30 -6.34 -7.11
C LEU A 97 5.88 -7.66 -7.63
N SER A 98 7.10 -8.04 -7.23
CA SER A 98 7.70 -9.32 -7.62
C SER A 98 6.91 -10.50 -7.06
N LEU A 99 6.41 -10.40 -5.81
CA LEU A 99 5.54 -11.45 -5.23
C LEU A 99 4.21 -11.57 -5.97
N ILE A 100 3.60 -10.44 -6.35
CA ILE A 100 2.36 -10.43 -7.14
C ILE A 100 2.59 -11.09 -8.50
N TYR A 101 3.71 -10.76 -9.16
CA TYR A 101 4.08 -11.31 -10.45
C TYR A 101 4.34 -12.82 -10.38
N GLU A 102 5.14 -13.28 -9.41
CA GLU A 102 5.41 -14.71 -9.22
C GLU A 102 4.11 -15.51 -8.98
N LEU A 103 3.18 -14.97 -8.18
CA LEU A 103 1.86 -15.56 -7.99
C LEU A 103 1.03 -15.62 -9.27
N ALA A 104 1.17 -14.62 -10.16
CA ALA A 104 0.45 -14.58 -11.42
C ALA A 104 0.97 -15.63 -12.39
N GLU A 105 2.28 -15.80 -12.47
CA GLU A 105 2.94 -16.73 -13.39
C GLU A 105 2.88 -18.18 -12.89
N ASN A 106 3.21 -18.41 -11.61
CA ASN A 106 3.43 -19.75 -11.07
C ASN A 106 2.26 -20.27 -10.24
N GLY A 107 1.37 -19.39 -9.76
CA GLY A 107 0.27 -19.77 -8.88
C GLY A 107 0.69 -20.11 -7.44
N GLU A 108 1.97 -19.98 -7.11
CA GLU A 108 2.51 -20.18 -5.76
C GLU A 108 3.78 -19.33 -5.55
N LEU A 109 4.16 -19.14 -4.28
CA LEU A 109 5.40 -18.47 -3.90
C LEU A 109 6.50 -19.48 -3.64
N SER A 110 7.69 -19.22 -4.17
CA SER A 110 8.92 -19.93 -3.79
C SER A 110 9.27 -19.72 -2.32
N LYS A 111 10.13 -20.59 -1.77
CA LYS A 111 10.59 -20.49 -0.37
C LYS A 111 11.24 -19.12 -0.05
N ALA A 112 12.02 -18.58 -0.98
CA ALA A 112 12.65 -17.26 -0.83
C ALA A 112 11.60 -16.14 -0.77
N SER A 113 10.62 -16.18 -1.66
CA SER A 113 9.53 -15.21 -1.73
C SER A 113 8.58 -15.27 -0.53
N LYS A 114 8.30 -16.48 -0.03
CA LYS A 114 7.58 -16.66 1.24
C LYS A 114 8.31 -15.97 2.39
N LYS A 115 9.64 -16.09 2.48
CA LYS A 115 10.44 -15.37 3.49
C LYS A 115 10.34 -13.84 3.33
N SER A 116 10.35 -13.32 2.11
CA SER A 116 10.14 -11.88 1.88
C SER A 116 8.75 -11.37 2.28
N LEU A 117 7.77 -12.26 2.41
CA LEU A 117 6.42 -11.90 2.88
C LEU A 117 6.41 -11.46 4.34
N SER A 118 7.31 -12.00 5.19
CA SER A 118 7.36 -11.64 6.61
C SER A 118 7.85 -10.21 6.83
N ASP A 119 8.72 -9.69 5.96
CA ASP A 119 9.14 -8.28 5.95
C ASP A 119 7.93 -7.33 5.80
N LEU A 120 6.84 -7.79 5.16
CA LEU A 120 5.65 -6.99 4.88
C LEU A 120 4.60 -7.06 6.00
N GLN A 121 4.87 -7.81 7.08
CA GLN A 121 3.92 -8.08 8.15
C GLN A 121 3.36 -6.79 8.79
N VAL A 122 4.18 -5.74 8.91
CA VAL A 122 3.74 -4.46 9.49
C VAL A 122 2.57 -3.84 8.72
N TYR A 123 2.63 -3.84 7.39
CA TYR A 123 1.58 -3.29 6.52
C TYR A 123 0.32 -4.14 6.57
N ILE A 124 0.49 -5.46 6.52
CA ILE A 124 -0.64 -6.41 6.58
C ILE A 124 -1.35 -6.32 7.94
N ASN A 125 -0.62 -6.10 9.02
CA ASN A 125 -1.20 -5.86 10.35
C ASN A 125 -2.01 -4.56 10.40
N ILE A 126 -1.51 -3.47 9.79
CA ILE A 126 -2.26 -2.22 9.68
C ILE A 126 -3.57 -2.44 8.91
N LEU A 127 -3.50 -3.05 7.73
CA LEU A 127 -4.67 -3.37 6.90
C LEU A 127 -5.68 -4.26 7.64
N THR A 128 -5.17 -5.23 8.40
CA THR A 128 -5.99 -6.13 9.22
C THR A 128 -6.71 -5.40 10.34
N LYS A 129 -5.98 -4.53 11.07
CA LYS A 129 -6.50 -3.74 12.19
C LYS A 129 -7.60 -2.77 11.76
N ASN A 130 -7.47 -2.19 10.57
CA ASN A 130 -8.46 -1.25 10.03
C ASN A 130 -9.62 -1.93 9.29
N GLY A 131 -9.64 -3.26 9.21
CA GLY A 131 -10.72 -4.00 8.54
C GLY A 131 -10.64 -4.02 7.01
N GLU A 132 -9.56 -3.53 6.41
CA GLU A 132 -9.38 -3.49 4.96
C GLU A 132 -8.96 -4.82 4.34
N ALA A 133 -8.36 -5.71 5.14
CA ALA A 133 -8.14 -7.10 4.73
C ALA A 133 -9.40 -7.95 4.98
N SER A 134 -9.86 -8.67 3.96
CA SER A 134 -11.00 -9.59 4.08
C SER A 134 -10.64 -10.81 4.93
N MET A 135 -11.65 -11.56 5.39
CA MET A 135 -11.42 -12.79 6.16
C MET A 135 -10.59 -13.81 5.37
N GLN A 136 -10.92 -14.02 4.09
CA GLN A 136 -10.20 -14.93 3.20
C GLN A 136 -8.75 -14.47 2.94
N GLU A 137 -8.53 -13.16 2.76
CA GLU A 137 -7.19 -12.60 2.62
C GLU A 137 -6.33 -12.86 3.87
N LYS A 138 -6.91 -12.71 5.06
CA LYS A 138 -6.26 -12.96 6.35
C LYS A 138 -5.93 -14.45 6.55
N GLU A 139 -6.85 -15.34 6.20
CA GLU A 139 -6.67 -16.79 6.34
C GLU A 139 -5.53 -17.28 5.45
N VAL A 140 -5.54 -16.92 4.16
CA VAL A 140 -4.47 -17.30 3.22
C VAL A 140 -3.11 -16.78 3.69
N TYR A 141 -3.04 -15.55 4.19
CA TYR A 141 -1.80 -15.01 4.74
C TYR A 141 -1.30 -15.81 5.96
N LYS A 142 -2.20 -16.15 6.89
CA LYS A 142 -1.86 -16.93 8.09
C LYS A 142 -1.36 -18.33 7.75
N GLU A 143 -1.97 -19.00 6.78
CA GLU A 143 -1.52 -20.32 6.29
C GLU A 143 -0.07 -20.24 5.79
N ILE A 144 0.26 -19.24 4.98
CA ILE A 144 1.62 -19.08 4.43
C ILE A 144 2.64 -18.77 5.53
N ILE A 145 2.29 -17.90 6.48
CA ILE A 145 3.17 -17.62 7.63
C ILE A 145 3.37 -18.87 8.50
N TYR A 146 2.32 -19.66 8.70
CA TYR A 146 2.42 -20.93 9.41
C TYR A 146 3.37 -21.89 8.69
N GLU A 147 3.23 -22.05 7.37
CA GLU A 147 4.14 -22.87 6.55
C GLU A 147 5.60 -22.42 6.65
N ILE A 148 5.86 -21.10 6.64
CA ILE A 148 7.22 -20.57 6.78
C ILE A 148 7.82 -20.99 8.13
N ASN A 149 7.06 -20.85 9.21
CA ASN A 149 7.54 -21.10 10.56
C ASN A 149 7.73 -22.60 10.87
N HIS A 150 7.06 -23.51 10.15
CA HIS A 150 7.11 -24.96 10.38
C HIS A 150 7.87 -25.72 9.27
N GLN A 151 8.49 -25.02 8.32
CA GLN A 151 9.44 -25.59 7.35
C GLN A 151 10.91 -25.44 7.78
N GLU A 152 11.15 -24.88 8.97
CA GLU A 152 12.46 -24.72 9.60
C GLU A 152 12.68 -25.72 10.77
N GLU A 153 11.73 -26.62 11.03
CA GLU A 153 11.83 -27.77 11.94
C GLU A 153 12.10 -29.08 11.18
#